data_AF-T1BXF2-F1
#
_entry.id   AF-T1BXF2-F1
#
_cell.length_a   1.000
_cell.length_b   1.000
_cell.length_c   1.000
_cell.angle_alpha   90.00
_cell.angle_beta   90.00
_cell.angle_gamma   90.00
#
_symmetry.space_group_name_H-M   'P 1'
#
loop_
_entity.id
_entity.type
_entity.pdbx_description
1 polymer ?
#
loop_
_entity_poly.entity_id
_entity_poly.type
_entity_poly.pdbx_seq_one_letter_code
_entity_poly.pdbx_strand_id
1 'polypeptide(L)'
;MGRLKYWRQTPATRFEAILRQRQGRSVTADFTLWDETGNCVAELSNCRFRAVPLPNISGEIPAACWETLAVLCPNAREAAQSPSGKVARWVIDLQALMGEPEFEGERLALFQEGLPLFDALAMAFACRAFDQLGQALDAWVRDDSCCPVSVRPYFRWLRAQLQREGWLRENAGQWQLVASELPAPEEIWRTLLQEYPQALPELVQLGHVGRHLADLLTGRIDL
;
A
#
# COMPACT_ATOMS: atom_id res chain seq x y z
N MET A 1 5.13 -13.92 -17.13
CA MET A 1 4.04 -14.54 -17.91
C MET A 1 3.34 -15.51 -16.99
N GLY A 2 2.01 -15.38 -16.81
CA GLY A 2 1.22 -16.29 -15.98
C GLY A 2 1.12 -17.69 -16.60
N ARG A 3 0.86 -18.69 -15.78
CA ARG A 3 0.71 -20.10 -16.21
C ARG A 3 -0.61 -20.65 -15.69
N LEU A 4 -1.34 -21.36 -16.54
CA LEU A 4 -2.52 -22.13 -16.18
C LEU A 4 -2.19 -23.61 -16.39
N LYS A 5 -2.34 -24.42 -15.35
CA LYS A 5 -2.32 -25.87 -15.42
C LYS A 5 -3.71 -26.38 -15.13
N TYR A 6 -4.18 -27.28 -15.98
CA TYR A 6 -5.51 -27.87 -15.87
C TYR A 6 -5.38 -29.37 -15.70
N TRP A 7 -6.02 -29.91 -14.66
CA TRP A 7 -5.86 -31.31 -14.27
C TRP A 7 -7.11 -32.14 -14.55
N ARG A 8 -8.31 -31.56 -14.37
CA ARG A 8 -9.59 -32.30 -14.43
C ARG A 8 -10.73 -31.44 -14.94
N GLN A 9 -11.66 -32.07 -15.65
CA GLN A 9 -12.93 -31.47 -16.11
C GLN A 9 -14.06 -31.64 -15.11
N THR A 10 -13.83 -31.21 -13.87
CA THR A 10 -14.85 -31.19 -12.80
C THR A 10 -15.14 -29.74 -12.38
N PRO A 11 -16.37 -29.43 -11.92
CA PRO A 11 -16.69 -28.09 -11.44
C PRO A 11 -15.88 -27.77 -10.18
N ALA A 12 -15.28 -26.58 -10.15
CA ALA A 12 -14.59 -26.07 -8.97
C ALA A 12 -15.63 -25.52 -7.98
N THR A 13 -15.55 -25.96 -6.73
CA THR A 13 -16.46 -25.51 -5.66
C THR A 13 -15.75 -24.70 -4.57
N ARG A 14 -14.42 -24.79 -4.51
CA ARG A 14 -13.59 -23.99 -3.62
C ARG A 14 -12.38 -23.46 -4.38
N PHE A 15 -11.85 -22.34 -3.91
CA PHE A 15 -10.57 -21.83 -4.38
C PHE A 15 -9.74 -21.34 -3.21
N GLU A 16 -8.42 -21.37 -3.40
CA GLU A 16 -7.46 -20.69 -2.55
C GLU A 16 -6.73 -19.65 -3.40
N ALA A 17 -6.53 -18.45 -2.86
CA ALA A 17 -5.87 -17.37 -3.56
C ALA A 17 -4.71 -16.81 -2.72
N ILE A 18 -3.52 -16.75 -3.32
CA ILE A 18 -2.35 -16.12 -2.70
C ILE A 18 -2.04 -14.84 -3.47
N LEU A 19 -2.28 -13.69 -2.83
CA LEU A 19 -1.92 -12.40 -3.39
C LEU A 19 -0.39 -12.23 -3.36
N ARG A 20 0.24 -12.21 -4.54
CA ARG A 20 1.70 -12.03 -4.66
C ARG A 20 2.08 -10.56 -4.70
N GLN A 21 1.34 -9.76 -5.45
CA GLN A 21 1.63 -8.35 -5.64
C GLN A 21 0.35 -7.58 -5.98
N ARG A 22 0.22 -6.37 -5.45
CA ARG A 22 -0.86 -5.42 -5.79
C ARG A 22 -0.25 -4.16 -6.42
N GLN A 23 -0.80 -3.71 -7.54
CA GLN A 23 -0.39 -2.51 -8.29
C GLN A 23 -1.64 -1.76 -8.77
N GLY A 24 -2.04 -0.69 -8.07
CA GLY A 24 -3.24 0.09 -8.38
C GLY A 24 -4.48 -0.80 -8.59
N ARG A 25 -5.00 -0.82 -9.83
CA ARG A 25 -6.17 -1.62 -10.26
C ARG A 25 -5.85 -3.05 -10.72
N SER A 26 -4.63 -3.53 -10.50
CA SER A 26 -4.17 -4.85 -10.93
C SER A 26 -3.52 -5.62 -9.79
N VAL A 27 -3.78 -6.91 -9.73
CA VAL A 27 -3.16 -7.82 -8.77
C VAL A 27 -2.50 -8.97 -9.50
N THR A 28 -1.32 -9.36 -9.06
CA THR A 28 -0.72 -10.65 -9.42
C THR A 28 -1.03 -11.61 -8.28
N ALA A 29 -1.70 -12.71 -8.59
CA ALA A 29 -2.09 -13.71 -7.61
C ALA A 29 -1.94 -15.11 -8.18
N ASP A 30 -1.76 -16.06 -7.27
CA ASP A 30 -1.86 -17.48 -7.58
C ASP A 30 -3.23 -17.97 -7.12
N PHE A 31 -3.87 -18.83 -7.92
CA PHE A 31 -5.13 -19.47 -7.57
C PHE A 31 -5.01 -20.97 -7.69
N THR A 32 -5.54 -21.69 -6.71
CA THR A 32 -5.74 -23.14 -6.78
C THR A 32 -7.23 -23.41 -6.69
N LEU A 33 -7.78 -24.10 -7.69
CA LEU A 33 -9.18 -24.49 -7.76
C LEU A 33 -9.33 -25.94 -7.31
N TRP A 34 -10.31 -26.19 -6.44
CA TRP A 34 -10.58 -27.49 -5.84
C TRP A 34 -12.01 -27.94 -6.15
N ASP A 35 -12.19 -29.25 -6.34
CA ASP A 35 -13.53 -29.85 -6.41
C ASP A 35 -14.10 -30.15 -5.01
N GLU A 36 -15.34 -30.64 -4.96
CA GLU A 36 -16.03 -30.99 -3.71
C GLU A 36 -15.29 -32.06 -2.91
N THR A 37 -14.60 -32.96 -3.61
CA THR A 37 -13.81 -34.04 -3.01
C THR A 37 -12.41 -33.61 -2.58
N GLY A 38 -12.03 -32.34 -2.79
CA GLY A 38 -10.74 -31.77 -2.41
C GLY A 38 -9.60 -32.05 -3.40
N ASN A 39 -9.89 -32.51 -4.61
CA ASN A 39 -8.87 -32.66 -5.64
C ASN A 39 -8.65 -31.34 -6.40
N CYS A 40 -7.40 -31.10 -6.80
CA CYS A 40 -7.05 -29.93 -7.60
C CYS A 40 -7.60 -30.07 -9.03
N VAL A 41 -8.39 -29.08 -9.45
CA VAL A 41 -9.00 -28.95 -10.78
C VAL A 41 -8.08 -28.16 -11.70
N ALA A 42 -7.58 -27.02 -11.21
CA ALA A 42 -6.69 -26.14 -11.96
C ALA A 42 -5.80 -25.30 -11.03
N GLU A 43 -4.64 -24.92 -11.53
CA GLU A 43 -3.69 -24.04 -10.87
C GLU A 43 -3.35 -22.86 -11.80
N LEU A 44 -3.49 -21.64 -11.30
CA LEU A 44 -3.07 -20.41 -11.95
C LEU A 44 -1.89 -19.86 -11.17
N SER A 45 -0.72 -19.72 -11.79
CA SER A 45 0.48 -19.20 -11.12
C SER A 45 1.00 -17.94 -11.83
N ASN A 46 1.38 -16.92 -11.05
CA ASN A 46 1.85 -15.61 -11.50
C ASN A 46 0.91 -14.94 -12.50
N CYS A 47 -0.39 -15.12 -12.31
CA CYS A 47 -1.41 -14.56 -13.19
C CYS A 47 -1.75 -13.13 -12.76
N ARG A 48 -1.79 -12.22 -13.73
CA ARG A 48 -2.17 -10.82 -13.53
C ARG A 48 -3.66 -10.66 -13.77
N PHE A 49 -4.39 -10.29 -12.73
CA PHE A 49 -5.80 -9.95 -12.77
C PHE A 49 -5.95 -8.42 -12.77
N ARG A 50 -6.94 -7.91 -13.52
CA ARG A 50 -7.27 -6.48 -13.58
C ARG A 50 -8.71 -6.29 -13.16
N ALA A 51 -8.97 -5.27 -12.34
CA ALA A 51 -10.31 -4.92 -11.91
C ALA A 51 -11.10 -4.36 -13.09
N VAL A 52 -12.10 -5.13 -13.56
CA VAL A 52 -13.09 -4.68 -14.53
C VAL A 52 -14.35 -4.30 -13.76
N PRO A 53 -14.94 -3.11 -13.99
CA PRO A 53 -16.24 -2.78 -13.42
C PRO A 53 -17.26 -3.78 -13.96
N LEU A 54 -17.79 -4.65 -13.09
CA LEU A 54 -18.88 -5.53 -13.46
C LEU A 54 -20.17 -4.70 -13.44
N PRO A 55 -20.90 -4.57 -14.56
CA PRO A 55 -22.26 -4.05 -14.51
C PRO A 55 -23.07 -4.94 -13.58
N ASN A 56 -23.83 -4.34 -12.65
CA ASN A 56 -24.67 -5.04 -11.67
C ASN A 56 -25.27 -6.31 -12.27
N ILE A 57 -24.68 -7.46 -11.94
CA ILE A 57 -25.26 -8.76 -12.28
C ILE A 57 -26.40 -8.92 -11.27
N SER A 58 -27.57 -8.42 -11.66
CA SER A 58 -28.83 -8.65 -10.98
C SER A 58 -29.17 -10.13 -11.08
N GLY A 59 -28.63 -10.91 -10.16
CA GLY A 59 -28.82 -12.35 -10.06
C GLY A 59 -27.94 -12.88 -8.95
N GLU A 60 -28.51 -12.90 -7.73
CA GLU A 60 -28.13 -13.75 -6.58
C GLU A 60 -26.68 -14.28 -6.55
N ILE A 61 -25.69 -13.40 -6.62
CA ILE A 61 -24.41 -13.67 -5.99
C ILE A 61 -24.51 -12.92 -4.68
N PRO A 62 -24.65 -13.62 -3.52
CA PRO A 62 -24.58 -12.97 -2.23
C PRO A 62 -23.32 -12.11 -2.25
N ALA A 63 -23.46 -10.83 -1.97
CA ALA A 63 -22.33 -9.95 -1.82
C ALA A 63 -21.39 -10.60 -0.80
N ALA A 64 -20.36 -11.27 -1.30
CA ALA A 64 -19.06 -11.29 -0.67
C ALA A 64 -19.15 -11.48 0.86
N CYS A 65 -19.69 -12.61 1.31
CA CYS A 65 -19.64 -13.01 2.73
C CYS A 65 -18.20 -13.40 3.08
N TRP A 66 -17.27 -12.44 3.05
CA TRP A 66 -15.90 -12.66 3.45
C TRP A 66 -15.81 -12.41 4.95
N GLU A 67 -15.30 -13.39 5.66
CA GLU A 67 -14.85 -13.22 7.04
C GLU A 67 -13.33 -13.00 6.99
N THR A 68 -12.88 -11.83 7.45
CA THR A 68 -11.44 -11.53 7.53
C THR A 68 -10.88 -12.15 8.79
N LEU A 69 -10.13 -13.24 8.65
CA LEU A 69 -9.39 -13.85 9.75
C LEU A 69 -7.94 -13.35 9.74
N ALA A 70 -7.58 -12.52 10.72
CA ALA A 70 -6.21 -12.10 10.93
C ALA A 70 -5.40 -13.27 11.54
N VAL A 71 -4.48 -13.84 10.76
CA VAL A 71 -3.52 -14.82 11.26
C VAL A 71 -2.20 -14.12 11.55
N LEU A 72 -1.68 -14.28 12.75
CA LEU A 72 -0.35 -13.76 13.10
C LEU A 72 0.70 -14.45 12.22
N CYS A 73 1.29 -13.71 11.29
CA CYS A 73 2.41 -14.16 10.47
C CYS A 73 3.71 -13.59 11.04
N PRO A 74 4.41 -14.29 11.95
CA PRO A 74 5.67 -13.81 12.48
C PRO A 74 6.67 -13.61 11.33
N ASN A 75 7.29 -12.44 11.30
CA ASN A 75 8.29 -12.08 10.33
C ASN A 75 9.53 -12.98 10.52
N ALA A 76 9.98 -13.68 9.46
CA ALA A 76 11.11 -14.61 9.55
C ALA A 76 12.43 -13.94 9.99
N ARG A 77 12.50 -12.60 9.98
CA ARG A 77 13.64 -11.80 10.46
C ARG A 77 13.52 -11.27 11.88
N GLU A 78 12.40 -11.46 12.58
CA GLU A 78 12.16 -10.92 13.92
C GLU A 78 12.05 -12.01 15.00
N ALA A 79 12.90 -13.03 14.93
CA ALA A 79 13.17 -13.91 16.07
C ALA A 79 14.15 -13.27 17.08
N ALA A 80 14.27 -11.94 17.10
CA ALA A 80 14.91 -11.22 18.20
C ALA A 80 13.85 -10.99 19.28
N GLN A 81 13.83 -11.85 20.30
CA GLN A 81 12.95 -11.72 21.44
C GLN A 81 13.26 -10.40 22.17
N SER A 82 12.40 -9.40 22.02
CA SER A 82 12.36 -8.27 22.96
C SER A 82 11.65 -8.73 24.24
N PRO A 83 12.28 -8.65 25.42
CA PRO A 83 11.64 -9.06 26.66
C PRO A 83 10.58 -8.01 27.00
N SER A 84 9.29 -8.33 26.83
CA SER A 84 8.24 -7.37 27.22
C SER A 84 6.96 -8.04 27.73
N GLY A 85 7.02 -8.58 28.94
CA GLY A 85 5.80 -8.94 29.70
C GLY A 85 4.84 -7.77 29.94
N LYS A 86 5.30 -6.52 29.77
CA LYS A 86 4.46 -5.31 29.87
C LYS A 86 3.64 -5.03 28.60
N VAL A 87 4.13 -5.42 27.42
CA VAL A 87 3.44 -5.13 26.14
C VAL A 87 2.14 -5.93 26.04
N ALA A 88 2.13 -7.20 26.46
CA ALA A 88 0.90 -8.00 26.48
C ALA A 88 -0.19 -7.38 27.37
N ARG A 89 0.20 -6.80 28.52
CA ARG A 89 -0.75 -6.14 29.41
C ARG A 89 -1.26 -4.82 28.83
N TRP A 90 -0.39 -4.02 28.21
CA TRP A 90 -0.79 -2.81 27.51
C TRP A 90 -1.72 -3.08 26.33
N VAL A 91 -1.51 -4.16 25.59
CA VAL A 91 -2.41 -4.56 24.50
C VAL A 91 -3.81 -4.87 25.04
N ILE A 92 -3.91 -5.59 26.16
CA ILE A 92 -5.21 -5.91 26.79
C ILE A 92 -5.88 -4.64 27.32
N ASP A 93 -5.14 -3.79 28.02
CA ASP A 93 -5.69 -2.56 28.59
C ASP A 93 -6.12 -1.57 27.47
N LEU A 94 -5.37 -1.51 26.36
CA LEU A 94 -5.74 -0.74 25.16
C LEU A 94 -6.95 -1.34 24.44
N GLN A 95 -7.04 -2.67 24.30
CA GLN A 95 -8.20 -3.33 23.70
C GLN A 95 -9.48 -3.07 24.50
N ALA A 96 -9.39 -3.06 25.84
CA ALA A 96 -10.51 -2.70 26.70
C ALA A 96 -10.91 -1.23 26.56
N LEU A 97 -9.94 -0.32 26.38
CA LEU A 97 -10.20 1.09 26.12
C LEU A 97 -10.75 1.37 24.71
N MET A 98 -10.45 0.48 23.75
CA MET A 98 -10.81 0.60 22.33
C MET A 98 -12.11 -0.14 21.95
N GLY A 99 -12.70 -0.90 22.86
CA GLY A 99 -13.89 -1.73 22.61
C GLY A 99 -15.24 -1.01 22.65
N GLU A 100 -15.24 0.33 22.60
CA GLU A 100 -16.48 1.10 22.52
C GLU A 100 -17.04 1.06 21.07
N PRO A 101 -18.29 0.62 20.87
CA PRO A 101 -18.85 0.34 19.54
C PRO A 101 -18.96 1.56 18.62
N GLU A 102 -18.99 2.77 19.19
CA GLU A 102 -18.98 4.04 18.45
C GLU A 102 -17.63 4.26 17.74
N PHE A 103 -16.52 3.74 18.30
CA PHE A 103 -15.20 3.83 17.70
C PHE A 103 -14.97 2.81 16.59
N GLU A 104 -15.66 1.66 16.58
CA GLU A 104 -15.47 0.64 15.55
C GLU A 104 -15.91 1.12 14.16
N GLY A 105 -17.04 1.82 14.06
CA GLY A 105 -17.55 2.35 12.79
C GLY A 105 -16.66 3.43 12.18
N GLU A 106 -16.28 4.44 12.98
CA GLU A 106 -15.40 5.54 12.53
C GLU A 106 -13.99 5.06 12.21
N ARG A 107 -13.47 4.08 12.97
CA ARG A 107 -12.17 3.46 12.68
C ARG A 107 -12.23 2.62 11.43
N LEU A 108 -13.31 1.86 11.21
CA LEU A 108 -13.46 1.06 10.00
C LEU A 108 -13.50 1.97 8.75
N ALA A 109 -14.21 3.09 8.81
CA ALA A 109 -14.21 4.10 7.74
C ALA A 109 -12.81 4.70 7.54
N LEU A 110 -12.11 5.11 8.61
CA LEU A 110 -10.73 5.57 8.52
C LEU A 110 -9.79 4.51 7.91
N PHE A 111 -9.95 3.24 8.27
CA PHE A 111 -9.12 2.15 7.74
C PHE A 111 -9.44 1.80 6.29
N GLN A 112 -10.71 1.84 5.88
CA GLN A 112 -11.12 1.46 4.53
C GLN A 112 -10.99 2.59 3.53
N GLU A 113 -11.30 3.82 3.94
CA GLU A 113 -11.43 4.99 3.07
C GLU A 113 -10.37 6.05 3.37
N GLY A 114 -10.03 6.27 4.64
CA GLY A 114 -9.01 7.24 5.05
C GLY A 114 -7.57 6.82 4.75
N LEU A 115 -7.18 5.57 5.02
CA LEU A 115 -5.83 5.06 4.77
C LEU A 115 -5.38 5.23 3.30
N PRO A 116 -6.20 4.92 2.29
CA PRO A 116 -5.88 5.24 0.90
C PRO A 116 -5.56 6.72 0.66
N LEU A 117 -6.23 7.65 1.35
CA LEU A 117 -5.96 9.08 1.25
C LEU A 117 -4.65 9.46 1.95
N PHE A 118 -4.29 8.81 3.06
CA PHE A 118 -2.97 8.96 3.69
C PHE A 118 -1.84 8.49 2.75
N ASP A 119 -2.02 7.34 2.10
CA ASP A 119 -1.09 6.82 1.11
C ASP A 119 -0.96 7.79 -0.08
N ALA A 120 -2.09 8.30 -0.58
CA ALA A 120 -2.13 9.29 -1.65
C ALA A 120 -1.42 10.60 -1.25
N LEU A 121 -1.62 11.07 -0.02
CA LEU A 121 -0.96 12.27 0.51
C LEU A 121 0.56 12.09 0.60
N ALA A 122 1.02 10.96 1.15
CA ALA A 122 2.44 10.63 1.22
C ALA A 122 3.08 10.59 -0.17
N MET A 123 2.37 10.02 -1.14
CA MET A 123 2.85 9.90 -2.51
C MET A 123 2.81 11.23 -3.28
N ALA A 124 1.84 12.09 -3.00
CA ALA A 124 1.78 13.45 -3.53
C ALA A 124 2.96 14.29 -3.00
N PHE A 125 3.33 14.15 -1.73
CA PHE A 125 4.55 14.75 -1.20
C PHE A 125 5.82 14.19 -1.86
N ALA A 126 5.87 12.88 -2.13
CA ALA A 126 6.99 12.27 -2.85
C ALA A 126 7.14 12.85 -4.26
N CYS A 127 6.04 12.98 -5.01
CA CYS A 127 6.05 13.62 -6.34
C CYS A 127 6.59 15.05 -6.26
N ARG A 128 6.07 15.85 -5.32
CA ARG A 128 6.54 17.23 -5.11
C ARG A 128 8.03 17.28 -4.76
N ALA A 129 8.52 16.40 -3.90
CA ALA A 129 9.91 16.40 -3.49
C ALA A 129 10.86 16.07 -4.66
N PHE A 130 10.46 15.11 -5.52
CA PHE A 130 11.22 14.77 -6.71
C PHE A 130 11.14 15.87 -7.79
N ASP A 131 10.00 16.53 -7.92
CA ASP A 131 9.83 17.69 -8.81
C ASP A 131 10.75 18.86 -8.39
N GLN A 132 10.89 19.09 -7.08
CA GLN A 132 11.78 20.11 -6.52
C GLN A 132 13.28 19.85 -6.75
N LEU A 133 13.68 18.62 -7.11
CA LEU A 133 15.06 18.37 -7.58
C LEU A 133 15.31 19.01 -8.95
N GLY A 134 14.26 19.28 -9.73
CA GLY A 134 14.33 19.96 -11.02
C GLY A 134 15.33 19.31 -11.97
N GLN A 135 16.29 20.11 -12.47
CA GLN A 135 17.33 19.63 -13.39
C GLN A 135 18.27 18.58 -12.77
N ALA A 136 18.38 18.54 -11.44
CA ALA A 136 19.23 17.56 -10.75
C ALA A 136 18.58 16.17 -10.66
N LEU A 137 17.28 16.04 -10.96
CA LEU A 137 16.53 14.78 -10.86
C LEU A 137 17.22 13.63 -11.59
N ASP A 138 17.67 13.85 -12.83
CA ASP A 138 18.30 12.78 -13.63
C ASP A 138 19.57 12.24 -12.95
N ALA A 139 20.45 13.14 -12.52
CA ALA A 139 21.68 12.78 -11.84
C ALA A 139 21.41 12.04 -10.53
N TRP A 140 20.47 12.54 -9.72
CA TRP A 140 20.10 11.96 -8.42
C TRP A 140 19.46 10.57 -8.55
N VAL A 141 18.68 10.35 -9.60
CA VAL A 141 18.05 9.05 -9.85
C VAL A 141 19.09 8.06 -10.40
N ARG A 142 20.07 8.49 -11.19
CA ARG A 142 21.16 7.60 -11.65
C ARG A 142 22.10 7.22 -10.52
N ASP A 143 22.51 8.20 -9.73
CA ASP A 143 23.43 8.04 -8.61
C ASP A 143 22.87 8.72 -7.36
N ASP A 144 22.56 7.92 -6.35
CA ASP A 144 22.04 8.39 -5.07
C ASP A 144 23.14 8.67 -4.03
N SER A 145 24.40 8.71 -4.47
CA SER A 145 25.54 9.15 -3.64
C SER A 145 25.36 10.56 -3.11
N CYS A 146 24.65 11.43 -3.85
CA CYS A 146 24.29 12.79 -3.44
C CYS A 146 23.33 12.83 -2.23
N CYS A 147 22.61 11.74 -1.96
CA CYS A 147 21.70 11.67 -0.81
C CYS A 147 22.48 11.31 0.47
N PRO A 148 22.23 12.00 1.60
CA PRO A 148 22.84 11.66 2.88
C PRO A 148 22.63 10.19 3.23
N VAL A 149 23.64 9.58 3.86
CA VAL A 149 23.64 8.12 4.12
C VAL A 149 22.45 7.68 4.98
N SER A 150 22.00 8.52 5.91
CA SER A 150 20.85 8.28 6.79
C SER A 150 19.52 8.16 6.05
N VAL A 151 19.33 8.94 4.97
CA VAL A 151 18.05 9.04 4.24
C VAL A 151 18.07 8.33 2.88
N ARG A 152 19.24 7.85 2.43
CA ARG A 152 19.41 7.12 1.17
C ARG A 152 18.49 5.90 1.01
N PRO A 153 18.27 5.04 2.02
CA PRO A 153 17.31 3.93 1.90
C PRO A 153 15.89 4.43 1.62
N TYR A 154 15.51 5.56 2.21
CA TYR A 154 14.20 6.17 2.02
C TYR A 154 14.06 6.80 0.62
N PHE A 155 15.10 7.49 0.13
CA PHE A 155 15.16 7.96 -1.25
C PHE A 155 14.98 6.82 -2.26
N ARG A 156 15.71 5.70 -2.07
CA ARG A 156 15.58 4.50 -2.92
C ARG A 156 14.16 3.93 -2.89
N TRP A 157 13.56 3.88 -1.71
CA TRP A 157 12.19 3.39 -1.56
C TRP A 157 11.20 4.28 -2.32
N LEU A 158 11.25 5.61 -2.12
CA LEU A 158 10.40 6.58 -2.81
C LEU A 158 10.57 6.53 -4.33
N ARG A 159 11.83 6.51 -4.80
CA ARG A 159 12.15 6.31 -6.22
C ARG A 159 11.45 5.05 -6.76
N ALA A 160 11.58 3.92 -6.06
CA ALA A 160 10.93 2.68 -6.47
C ALA A 160 9.40 2.75 -6.41
N GLN A 161 8.81 3.53 -5.50
CA GLN A 161 7.36 3.77 -5.50
C GLN A 161 6.95 4.54 -6.76
N LEU A 162 7.58 5.68 -7.05
CA LEU A 162 7.27 6.54 -8.19
C LEU A 162 7.50 5.83 -9.53
N GLN A 163 8.53 4.97 -9.62
CA GLN A 163 8.75 4.12 -10.79
C GLN A 163 7.65 3.07 -10.97
N ARG A 164 7.16 2.46 -9.88
CA ARG A 164 6.08 1.46 -9.94
C ARG A 164 4.74 2.08 -10.35
N GLU A 165 4.45 3.30 -9.89
CA GLU A 165 3.29 4.09 -10.37
C GLU A 165 3.51 4.64 -11.78
N GLY A 166 4.74 4.61 -12.27
CA GLY A 166 5.11 5.14 -13.56
C GLY A 166 5.06 6.67 -13.60
N TRP A 167 5.21 7.36 -12.47
CA TRP A 167 5.44 8.80 -12.46
C TRP A 167 6.91 9.15 -12.60
N LEU A 168 7.82 8.23 -12.27
CA LEU A 168 9.24 8.38 -12.58
C LEU A 168 9.64 7.39 -13.68
N ARG A 169 9.97 7.88 -14.88
CA ARG A 169 10.32 7.04 -16.03
C ARG A 169 11.56 7.55 -16.72
N GLU A 170 12.29 6.64 -17.37
CA GLU A 170 13.37 6.99 -18.28
C GLU A 170 12.81 7.20 -19.68
N ASN A 171 13.04 8.39 -20.24
CA ASN A 171 12.66 8.77 -21.60
C ASN A 171 13.88 9.30 -22.35
N ALA A 172 14.17 8.73 -23.52
CA ALA A 172 15.36 9.07 -24.32
C ALA A 172 16.69 9.06 -23.52
N GLY A 173 16.81 8.16 -22.54
CA GLY A 173 18.00 8.06 -21.70
C GLY A 173 18.10 9.16 -20.64
N GLN A 174 17.01 9.85 -20.29
CA GLN A 174 16.90 10.79 -19.17
C GLN A 174 15.74 10.41 -18.23
N TRP A 175 15.97 10.42 -16.93
CA TRP A 175 14.92 10.24 -15.92
C TRP A 175 14.11 11.53 -15.79
N GLN A 176 12.80 11.38 -15.92
CA GLN A 176 11.86 12.49 -15.87
C GLN A 176 10.70 12.12 -14.96
N LEU A 177 10.23 13.10 -14.19
CA LEU A 177 8.98 13.01 -13.48
C LEU A 177 7.85 13.38 -14.45
N VAL A 178 6.90 12.47 -14.60
CA VAL A 178 5.64 12.67 -15.31
C VAL A 178 4.62 13.21 -14.31
N ALA A 179 3.76 14.12 -14.77
CA ALA A 179 2.65 14.61 -13.95
C ALA A 179 1.85 13.43 -13.37
N SER A 180 1.68 13.43 -12.05
CA SER A 180 0.85 12.43 -11.39
C SER A 180 -0.64 12.75 -11.59
N GLU A 181 -1.49 11.74 -11.49
CA GLU A 181 -2.94 11.91 -11.46
C GLU A 181 -3.44 12.33 -10.06
N LEU A 182 -2.52 12.47 -9.10
CA LEU A 182 -2.84 12.84 -7.73
C LEU A 182 -3.15 14.35 -7.62
N PRO A 183 -4.15 14.74 -6.82
CA PRO A 183 -4.33 16.13 -6.42
C PRO A 183 -3.11 16.70 -5.69
N ALA A 184 -3.07 18.02 -5.53
CA ALA A 184 -2.00 18.63 -4.73
C ALA A 184 -2.08 18.13 -3.27
N PRO A 185 -0.95 17.94 -2.57
CA PRO A 185 -0.92 17.55 -1.16
C PRO A 185 -1.87 18.34 -0.25
N GLU A 186 -2.01 19.66 -0.46
CA GLU A 186 -2.91 20.52 0.31
C GLU A 186 -4.39 20.18 0.08
N GLU A 187 -4.74 19.72 -1.11
CA GLU A 187 -6.11 19.33 -1.44
C GLU A 187 -6.48 18.03 -0.71
N ILE A 188 -5.62 17.02 -0.80
CA ILE A 188 -5.78 15.73 -0.10
C ILE A 188 -5.78 15.95 1.42
N TRP A 189 -4.92 16.84 1.92
CA TRP A 189 -4.90 17.23 3.33
C TRP A 189 -6.24 17.77 3.81
N ARG A 190 -6.84 18.72 3.07
CA ARG A 190 -8.13 19.30 3.46
C ARG A 190 -9.23 18.25 3.47
N THR A 191 -9.23 17.35 2.49
CA THR A 191 -10.18 16.21 2.44
C THR A 191 -10.02 15.34 3.68
N LEU A 192 -8.79 14.94 4.01
CA LEU A 192 -8.50 14.16 5.23
C LEU A 192 -8.93 14.88 6.50
N LEU A 193 -8.71 16.19 6.60
CA LEU A 193 -9.12 16.97 7.77
C LEU A 193 -10.64 17.13 7.88
N GLN A 194 -11.35 17.21 6.75
CA GLN A 194 -12.80 17.37 6.71
C GLN A 194 -13.53 16.06 7.01
N GLU A 195 -13.06 14.96 6.43
CA GLU A 195 -13.70 13.65 6.52
C GLU A 195 -13.22 12.85 7.74
N TYR A 196 -11.97 13.07 8.19
CA TYR A 196 -11.34 12.34 9.28
C TYR A 196 -10.62 13.26 10.30
N PRO A 197 -11.33 14.23 10.92
CA PRO A 197 -10.72 15.16 11.88
C PRO A 197 -10.04 14.47 13.07
N GLN A 198 -10.49 13.28 13.44
CA GLN A 198 -9.90 12.44 14.49
C GLN A 198 -8.47 11.98 14.18
N ALA A 199 -8.06 11.95 12.91
CA ALA A 199 -6.71 11.59 12.47
C ALA A 199 -5.75 12.81 12.40
N LEU A 200 -6.16 13.97 12.96
CA LEU A 200 -5.38 15.20 12.95
C LEU A 200 -3.96 15.04 13.54
N PRO A 201 -3.73 14.32 14.66
CA PRO A 201 -2.38 14.16 15.20
C PRO A 201 -1.41 13.51 14.20
N GLU A 202 -1.83 12.43 13.55
CA GLU A 202 -1.07 11.72 12.52
C GLU A 202 -0.90 12.58 11.27
N LEU A 203 -1.96 13.28 10.87
CA LEU A 203 -1.96 14.17 9.73
C LEU A 203 -0.91 15.29 9.94
N VAL A 204 -0.90 15.95 11.10
CA VAL A 204 0.10 16.99 11.46
C VAL A 204 1.53 16.50 11.28
N GLN A 205 1.85 15.29 11.76
CA GLN A 205 3.18 14.71 11.60
C GLN A 205 3.54 14.47 10.14
N LEU A 206 2.62 13.84 9.39
CA LEU A 206 2.80 13.57 7.97
C LEU A 206 3.00 14.86 7.16
N GLY A 207 2.25 15.92 7.47
CA GLY A 207 2.36 17.20 6.78
C GLY A 207 3.64 17.95 7.10
N HIS A 208 4.15 17.83 8.33
CA HIS A 208 5.44 18.40 8.69
C HIS A 208 6.56 17.72 7.89
N VAL A 209 6.65 16.40 7.96
CA VAL A 209 7.67 15.64 7.21
C VAL A 209 7.51 15.82 5.70
N GLY A 210 6.29 15.73 5.19
CA GLY A 210 5.99 15.80 3.76
C GLY A 210 6.35 17.14 3.11
N ARG A 211 6.08 18.26 3.79
CA ARG A 211 6.45 19.60 3.30
C ARG A 211 7.96 19.81 3.23
N HIS A 212 8.70 19.15 4.10
CA HIS A 212 10.15 19.26 4.22
C HIS A 212 10.89 18.10 3.55
N LEU A 213 10.18 17.24 2.83
CA LEU A 213 10.72 16.00 2.29
C LEU A 213 11.90 16.23 1.32
N ALA A 214 11.83 17.22 0.44
CA ALA A 214 12.94 17.52 -0.46
C ALA A 214 14.20 17.97 0.29
N ASP A 215 14.04 18.84 1.29
CA ASP A 215 15.14 19.32 2.11
C ASP A 215 15.79 18.18 2.91
N LEU A 216 14.97 17.26 3.41
CA LEU A 216 15.42 16.05 4.09
C LEU A 216 16.20 15.12 3.14
N LEU A 217 15.66 14.84 1.95
CA LEU A 217 16.32 13.99 0.96
C LEU A 217 17.63 14.59 0.45
N THR A 218 17.72 15.92 0.45
CA THR A 218 18.91 16.68 0.04
C THR A 218 19.88 16.99 1.18
N GLY A 219 19.54 16.65 2.43
CA GLY A 219 20.38 16.91 3.60
C GLY A 219 20.48 18.38 4.01
N ARG A 220 19.52 19.22 3.61
CA ARG A 220 19.43 20.62 4.06
C ARG A 220 18.88 20.74 5.48
N ILE A 221 18.16 19.71 5.93
CA ILE A 221 17.66 19.57 7.28
C ILE A 221 17.89 18.13 7.76
N ASP A 222 18.03 17.97 9.08
CA ASP A 222 18.00 16.68 9.76
C ASP A 222 16.68 16.55 10.55
N LEU A 223 16.22 15.31 10.73
CA LEU A 223 15.09 14.97 11.62
C LEU A 223 15.56 14.70 13.04
#